data_AF-A0A6N9Q089-F1
#
_entry.id   AF-A0A6N9Q089-F1
#
_cell.length_a   1.000
_cell.length_b   1.000
_cell.length_c   1.000
_cell.angle_alpha   90.00
_cell.angle_beta   90.00
_cell.angle_gamma   90.00
#
_symmetry.space_group_name_H-M   'P 1'
#
loop_
_entity.id
_entity.type
_entity.pdbx_description
1 polymer ?
#
loop_
_entity_poly.entity_id
_entity_poly.type
_entity_poly.pdbx_seq_one_letter_code
_entity_poly.pdbx_strand_id
1 'polypeptide(L)'
;MNRTKELKRTLGNEYVYRRLMSDREVSRLRRQTPQHLEDTVAASLTVGCMKINAVLFQSDTSLRLGYDVYVKDSPGSSEWVCFDSPSDPASLKEQDMLAVLDRIVAENGLSYTECCFERLEGIMPPDKKV
;
A
#
# COMPACT_ATOMS: atom_id res chain seq x y z
N MET A 1 -10.42 -9.90 20.06
CA MET A 1 -9.24 -10.56 19.46
C MET A 1 -8.47 -9.52 18.65
N ASN A 2 -7.13 -9.56 18.65
CA ASN A 2 -6.32 -8.58 17.91
C ASN A 2 -6.13 -9.07 16.47
N ARG A 3 -6.83 -8.44 15.50
CA ARG A 3 -6.81 -8.78 14.06
C ARG A 3 -5.40 -8.94 13.49
N THR A 4 -4.47 -8.08 13.91
CA THR A 4 -3.05 -8.18 13.54
C THR A 4 -2.43 -9.52 13.95
N LYS A 5 -2.75 -10.05 15.15
CA LYS A 5 -2.19 -11.34 15.61
C LYS A 5 -2.75 -12.51 14.81
N GLU A 6 -4.02 -12.44 14.44
CA GLU A 6 -4.67 -13.46 13.62
C GLU A 6 -4.06 -13.51 12.23
N LEU A 7 -3.95 -12.36 11.55
CA LEU A 7 -3.35 -12.28 10.22
C LEU A 7 -1.88 -12.71 10.22
N LYS A 8 -1.09 -12.31 11.23
CA LYS A 8 0.29 -12.78 11.39
C LYS A 8 0.38 -14.29 11.52
N ARG A 9 -0.55 -14.92 12.24
CA ARG A 9 -0.60 -16.38 12.39
C ARG A 9 -0.98 -17.07 11.08
N THR A 10 -1.96 -16.54 10.35
CA THR A 10 -2.47 -17.16 9.13
C THR A 10 -1.54 -16.98 7.94
N LEU A 11 -0.97 -15.78 7.77
CA LEU A 11 -0.16 -15.41 6.60
C LEU A 11 1.33 -15.62 6.80
N GLY A 12 1.80 -15.77 8.04
CA GLY A 12 3.22 -15.97 8.36
C GLY A 12 4.09 -14.88 7.73
N ASN A 13 4.95 -15.29 6.79
CA ASN A 13 5.91 -14.41 6.12
C ASN A 13 5.27 -13.44 5.10
N GLU A 14 4.01 -13.66 4.72
CA GLU A 14 3.28 -12.74 3.85
C GLU A 14 2.62 -11.59 4.63
N TYR A 15 2.74 -11.58 5.96
CA TYR A 15 2.44 -10.42 6.78
C TYR A 15 3.75 -9.72 7.17
N VAL A 16 4.02 -8.55 6.61
CA VAL A 16 5.26 -7.81 6.87
C VAL A 16 4.94 -6.34 7.12
N TYR A 17 5.23 -5.88 8.33
CA TYR A 17 5.21 -4.47 8.68
C TYR A 17 6.64 -3.93 8.80
N ARG A 18 6.93 -2.83 8.11
CA ARG A 18 8.21 -2.11 8.20
C ARG A 18 7.94 -0.64 8.45
N ARG A 19 8.59 -0.12 9.49
CA ARG A 19 8.62 1.31 9.77
C ARG A 19 9.97 1.87 9.33
N LEU A 20 9.95 2.77 8.36
CA LEU A 20 11.16 3.36 7.76
C LEU A 20 11.49 4.72 8.38
N MET A 21 10.48 5.42 8.92
CA MET A 21 10.63 6.69 9.63
C MET A 21 9.89 6.69 10.96
N SER A 22 10.43 7.42 11.93
CA SER A 22 9.74 7.75 13.17
C SER A 22 8.78 8.93 13.00
N ASP A 23 7.80 9.07 13.90
CA ASP A 23 6.90 10.24 13.94
C ASP A 23 7.68 11.55 14.12
N ARG A 24 8.81 11.48 14.85
CA ARG A 24 9.69 12.63 15.08
C ARG A 24 10.38 13.07 13.81
N GLU A 25 10.86 12.14 12.99
CA GLU A 25 11.49 12.43 11.70
C GLU A 25 10.49 13.02 10.73
N VAL A 26 9.30 12.42 10.60
CA VAL A 26 8.22 12.96 9.76
C VAL A 26 7.83 14.37 10.22
N SER A 27 7.66 14.58 11.52
CA SER A 27 7.33 15.90 12.07
C SER A 27 8.44 16.92 11.83
N ARG A 28 9.70 16.51 11.92
CA ARG A 28 10.85 17.38 11.65
C ARG A 28 10.88 17.80 10.18
N LEU A 29 10.72 16.85 9.25
CA LEU A 29 10.70 17.13 7.82
C LEU A 29 9.55 18.06 7.44
N ARG A 30 8.34 17.81 7.97
CA ARG A 30 7.18 18.69 7.77
C ARG A 30 7.39 20.13 8.24
N ARG A 31 8.20 20.34 9.29
CA ARG A 31 8.56 21.69 9.77
C ARG A 31 9.64 22.37 8.94
N GLN A 32 10.56 21.58 8.38
CA GLN A 32 11.66 22.09 7.56
C GLN A 32 11.22 22.43 6.14
N THR A 33 10.14 21.80 5.67
CA THR A 33 9.56 21.99 4.33
C THR A 33 10.65 22.00 3.24
N PRO A 34 11.52 20.96 3.17
CA PRO A 34 12.52 20.87 2.12
C PRO A 34 11.86 20.98 0.76
N GLN A 35 12.42 21.86 -0.09
CA GLN A 35 11.98 21.94 -1.48
C GLN A 35 12.44 20.68 -2.22
N HIS A 36 11.60 20.17 -3.12
CA HIS A 36 11.91 19.03 -3.99
C HIS A 36 12.14 17.70 -3.27
N LEU A 37 11.42 17.42 -2.19
CA LEU A 37 11.41 16.07 -1.64
C LEU A 37 10.72 15.11 -2.61
N GLU A 38 11.42 14.04 -3.00
CA GLU A 38 10.83 12.90 -3.69
C GLU A 38 9.89 12.12 -2.77
N ASP A 39 8.85 11.53 -3.34
CA ASP A 39 7.89 10.71 -2.60
C ASP A 39 8.62 9.59 -1.85
N THR A 40 8.52 9.63 -0.53
CA THR A 40 9.31 8.77 0.35
C THR A 40 8.40 7.92 1.20
N VAL A 41 8.56 6.59 1.12
CA VAL A 41 7.81 5.67 1.98
C VAL A 41 8.31 5.80 3.42
N ALA A 42 7.43 6.22 4.34
CA ALA A 42 7.70 6.36 5.76
C ALA A 42 7.36 5.07 6.55
N ALA A 43 6.37 4.31 6.09
CA ALA A 43 6.04 2.98 6.61
C ALA A 43 5.38 2.14 5.51
N SER A 44 5.50 0.82 5.62
CA SER A 44 4.91 -0.12 4.69
C SER A 44 4.33 -1.31 5.44
N LEU A 45 3.12 -1.72 5.08
CA LEU A 45 2.46 -2.92 5.59
C LEU A 45 2.05 -3.79 4.39
N THR A 46 2.59 -4.99 4.31
CA THR A 46 2.18 -6.04 3.37
C THR A 46 1.34 -7.07 4.12
N VAL A 47 0.19 -7.43 3.55
CA VAL A 47 -0.76 -8.42 4.07
C VAL A 47 -1.18 -9.32 2.89
N GLY A 48 -0.42 -10.39 2.65
CA GLY A 48 -0.67 -11.31 1.55
C GLY A 48 -0.56 -10.64 0.18
N CYS A 49 -1.65 -10.61 -0.56
CA CYS A 49 -1.78 -9.98 -1.88
C CYS A 49 -2.02 -8.46 -1.84
N MET A 50 -2.08 -7.86 -0.64
CA MET A 50 -2.31 -6.44 -0.45
C MET A 50 -1.10 -5.75 0.20
N LYS A 51 -0.89 -4.48 -0.13
CA LYS A 51 0.12 -3.64 0.51
C LYS A 51 -0.39 -2.22 0.67
N ILE A 52 -0.06 -1.58 1.78
CA ILE A 52 -0.30 -0.15 2.01
C ILE A 52 1.00 0.52 2.45
N ASN A 53 1.34 1.62 1.79
CA ASN A 53 2.48 2.46 2.12
C ASN A 53 1.98 3.78 2.69
N ALA A 54 2.52 4.21 3.83
CA ALA A 54 2.45 5.60 4.25
C ALA A 54 3.55 6.37 3.53
N VAL A 55 3.19 7.30 2.66
CA VAL A 55 4.11 8.03 1.79
C VAL A 55 4.13 9.50 2.17
N LEU A 56 5.34 10.04 2.38
CA LEU A 56 5.58 11.45 2.58
C LEU A 56 5.84 12.08 1.20
N PHE A 57 5.03 13.06 0.81
CA PHE A 57 5.10 13.69 -0.50
C PHE A 57 4.96 15.21 -0.39
N GLN A 58 5.54 15.91 -1.36
CA GLN A 58 5.42 17.36 -1.45
C GLN A 58 4.07 17.73 -2.07
N SER A 59 3.30 18.59 -1.40
CA SER A 59 2.02 19.11 -1.89
C SER A 59 2.02 20.63 -1.76
N ASP A 60 1.99 21.31 -2.91
CA ASP A 60 2.10 22.76 -3.07
C ASP A 60 3.27 23.34 -2.27
N THR A 61 2.99 23.78 -1.04
CA THR A 61 3.91 24.46 -0.13
C THR A 61 4.19 23.69 1.16
N SER A 62 3.73 22.43 1.26
CA SER A 62 3.80 21.64 2.49
C SER A 62 4.09 20.18 2.22
N LEU A 63 4.75 19.50 3.18
CA LEU A 63 4.87 18.06 3.16
C LEU A 63 3.64 17.40 3.77
N ARG A 64 3.02 16.49 3.00
CA ARG A 64 1.87 15.71 3.44
C ARG A 64 2.26 14.24 3.59
N LEU A 65 1.51 13.53 4.41
CA LEU A 65 1.60 12.08 4.56
C LEU A 65 0.26 11.54 4.07
N GLY A 66 0.30 10.65 3.09
CA GLY A 66 -0.86 9.95 2.55
C GLY A 66 -0.61 8.46 2.50
N TYR A 67 -1.59 7.72 2.01
CA TYR A 67 -1.45 6.30 1.76
C TYR A 67 -1.52 6.01 0.27
N ASP A 68 -0.71 5.03 -0.16
CA ASP A 68 -0.86 4.34 -1.43
C ASP A 68 -1.11 2.86 -1.16
N VAL A 69 -2.12 2.31 -1.82
CA VAL A 69 -2.57 0.93 -1.67
C VAL A 69 -2.30 0.18 -2.96
N TYR A 70 -1.75 -1.02 -2.82
CA TYR A 70 -1.32 -1.86 -3.92
C TYR A 70 -1.91 -3.26 -3.77
N VAL A 71 -2.13 -3.87 -4.92
CA VAL A 71 -2.61 -5.25 -5.09
C VAL A 71 -1.59 -6.04 -5.90
N LYS A 72 -1.56 -7.35 -5.69
CA LYS A 72 -0.93 -8.27 -6.65
C LYS A 72 -1.92 -8.67 -7.73
N ASP A 73 -1.41 -8.83 -8.95
CA ASP A 73 -2.15 -9.38 -10.09
C ASP A 73 -2.32 -10.92 -9.99
N SER A 74 -1.47 -11.60 -9.22
CA SER A 74 -1.67 -12.98 -8.81
C SER A 74 -1.00 -13.28 -7.45
N PRO A 75 -1.50 -14.27 -6.68
CA PRO A 75 -0.75 -14.79 -5.54
C PRO A 75 0.67 -15.19 -5.97
N GLY A 76 1.67 -14.85 -5.16
CA GLY A 76 3.08 -15.14 -5.46
C GLY A 76 3.77 -14.21 -6.48
N SER A 77 3.05 -13.28 -7.13
CA SER A 77 3.67 -12.29 -8.03
C SER A 77 4.70 -11.42 -7.29
N SER A 78 5.78 -11.03 -7.97
CA SER A 78 6.79 -10.10 -7.44
C SER A 78 6.36 -8.65 -7.55
N GLU A 79 5.50 -8.35 -8.51
CA GLU A 79 5.10 -7.00 -8.87
C GLU A 79 3.86 -6.55 -8.10
N TRP A 80 3.76 -5.23 -7.94
CA TRP A 80 2.66 -4.56 -7.25
C TRP A 80 2.01 -3.55 -8.18
N VAL A 81 0.68 -3.59 -8.25
CA VAL A 81 -0.12 -2.64 -9.02
C VAL A 81 -0.72 -1.63 -8.06
N CYS A 82 -0.57 -0.33 -8.34
CA CYS A 82 -1.25 0.71 -7.58
C CYS A 82 -2.76 0.59 -7.78
N PHE A 83 -3.49 0.43 -6.68
CA PHE A 83 -4.94 0.23 -6.67
C PHE A 83 -5.68 1.52 -6.29
N ASP A 84 -5.25 2.17 -5.22
CA ASP A 84 -5.93 3.36 -4.68
C ASP A 84 -4.98 4.23 -3.84
N SER A 85 -5.31 5.51 -3.67
CA SER A 85 -4.63 6.45 -2.77
C SER A 85 -5.67 7.11 -1.86
N PRO A 86 -6.09 6.44 -0.77
CA PRO A 86 -7.23 6.87 0.03
C PRO A 86 -6.95 8.20 0.74
N SER A 87 -8.00 9.01 0.89
CA SER A 87 -7.92 10.35 1.52
C SER A 87 -7.81 10.33 3.05
N ASP A 88 -7.75 9.15 3.65
CA ASP A 88 -7.64 8.96 5.10
C ASP A 88 -6.40 9.66 5.67
N PRO A 89 -6.49 10.21 6.89
CA PRO A 89 -5.31 10.70 7.59
C PRO A 89 -4.27 9.57 7.76
N ALA A 90 -3.13 9.71 7.10
CA ALA A 90 -2.10 8.70 7.18
C ALA A 90 -1.42 8.65 8.56
N SER A 91 -1.18 7.43 9.03
CA SER A 91 -0.52 7.08 10.27
C SER A 91 0.61 6.11 9.95
N LEU A 92 1.65 6.14 10.78
CA LEU A 92 2.77 5.20 10.68
C LEU A 92 2.52 3.95 11.53
N LYS A 93 1.39 3.81 12.22
CA LYS A 93 1.13 2.67 13.11
C LYS A 93 0.56 1.49 12.33
N GLU A 94 1.13 0.32 12.56
CA GLU A 94 0.68 -0.96 11.96
C GLU A 94 -0.84 -1.17 12.07
N GLN A 95 -1.44 -0.90 13.24
CA GLN A 95 -2.87 -1.11 13.46
C GLN A 95 -3.74 -0.14 12.66
N ASP A 96 -3.34 1.13 12.56
CA ASP A 96 -4.09 2.15 11.82
C ASP A 96 -4.01 1.86 10.31
N MET A 97 -2.82 1.50 9.82
CA MET A 97 -2.60 1.08 8.43
C MET A 97 -3.43 -0.16 8.08
N LEU A 98 -3.46 -1.15 8.98
CA LEU A 98 -4.27 -2.35 8.80
C LEU A 98 -5.77 -2.04 8.78
N ALA A 99 -6.24 -1.13 9.62
CA ALA A 99 -7.65 -0.75 9.66
C ALA A 99 -8.11 -0.10 8.34
N VAL A 100 -7.29 0.77 7.77
CA VAL A 100 -7.55 1.36 6.45
C VAL A 100 -7.55 0.28 5.37
N LEU A 101 -6.57 -0.63 5.41
CA LEU A 101 -6.49 -1.71 4.45
C LEU A 101 -7.68 -2.69 4.55
N ASP A 102 -8.09 -3.07 5.76
CA ASP A 102 -9.26 -3.92 6.02
C ASP A 102 -10.54 -3.27 5.45
N ARG A 103 -10.68 -1.95 5.59
CA ARG A 103 -11.81 -1.20 5.03
C ARG A 103 -11.81 -1.26 3.50
N ILE A 104 -10.68 -0.97 2.86
CA ILE A 104 -10.57 -1.00 1.39
C ILE A 104 -10.84 -2.39 0.84
N VAL A 105 -10.33 -3.42 1.51
CA VAL A 105 -10.59 -4.82 1.14
C VAL A 105 -12.08 -5.13 1.21
N ALA A 106 -12.76 -4.73 2.29
CA ALA A 106 -14.19 -4.96 2.45
C ALA A 106 -15.04 -4.16 1.45
N GLU A 107 -14.73 -2.88 1.23
CA GLU A 107 -15.49 -1.98 0.34
C GLU A 107 -15.36 -2.37 -1.15
N ASN A 108 -14.23 -2.96 -1.55
CA ASN A 108 -13.94 -3.28 -2.95
C ASN A 108 -14.00 -4.79 -3.26
N GLY A 109 -14.39 -5.63 -2.30
CA GLY A 109 -14.47 -7.08 -2.48
C GLY A 109 -13.12 -7.74 -2.82
N LEU A 110 -12.01 -7.18 -2.30
CA LEU A 110 -10.67 -7.72 -2.49
C LEU A 110 -10.39 -8.86 -1.49
N SER A 111 -9.22 -9.49 -1.62
CA SER A 111 -8.78 -10.55 -0.73
C SER A 111 -7.30 -10.40 -0.36
N TYR A 112 -6.95 -10.75 0.87
CA TYR A 112 -5.55 -10.86 1.28
C TYR A 112 -4.88 -12.13 0.73
N THR A 113 -5.62 -13.18 0.40
CA THR A 113 -5.06 -14.48 0.02
C THR A 113 -5.26 -14.84 -1.44
N GLU A 114 -6.13 -14.11 -2.14
CA GLU A 114 -6.53 -14.42 -3.52
C GLU A 114 -6.45 -13.15 -4.38
N CYS A 115 -6.20 -13.34 -5.69
CA CYS A 115 -6.40 -12.26 -6.64
C CYS A 115 -7.86 -12.27 -7.10
N CYS A 116 -8.54 -11.13 -6.93
CA CYS A 116 -9.94 -10.97 -7.30
C CYS A 116 -10.15 -10.35 -8.69
N PHE A 117 -9.06 -10.12 -9.45
CA PHE A 117 -9.12 -9.53 -10.77
C PHE A 117 -9.20 -10.60 -11.86
N GLU A 118 -10.07 -10.38 -12.85
CA GLU A 118 -10.15 -11.23 -14.03
C GLU A 118 -8.88 -11.08 -14.87
N ARG A 119 -8.26 -12.20 -15.22
CA ARG A 119 -7.13 -12.21 -16.15
C ARG A 119 -7.66 -12.01 -17.56
N LEU A 120 -7.39 -10.85 -18.13
CA LEU A 120 -7.62 -10.62 -19.55
C LEU A 120 -6.57 -11.38 -20.36
N GLU A 121 -6.98 -12.42 -21.09
CA GLU A 121 -6.13 -12.99 -22.12
C GLU A 121 -6.04 -11.96 -23.26
N GLY A 122 -4.84 -11.44 -23.50
CA GLY A 122 -4.64 -10.40 -24.50
C GLY A 122 -5.14 -10.84 -25.86
N ILE A 123 -5.95 -10.00 -26.52
CA ILE A 123 -6.24 -10.16 -27.94
C ILE A 123 -4.94 -9.80 -28.66
N MET A 124 -4.16 -10.80 -29.08
CA MET A 124 -3.05 -10.56 -29.99
C MET A 124 -3.64 -9.89 -31.25
N PRO A 125 -3.19 -8.69 -31.64
CA PRO A 125 -3.56 -8.15 -32.94
C PRO A 125 -3.18 -9.20 -33.98
N PRO A 126 -4.07 -9.55 -34.94
CA PRO A 126 -3.74 -10.55 -35.94
C PRO A 126 -2.46 -10.13 -36.63
N ASP A 127 -1.49 -11.06 -36.70
CA ASP A 127 -0.24 -10.88 -37.42
C ASP A 127 -0.56 -10.22 -38.76
N LYS A 128 -0.13 -8.96 -38.94
CA LYS A 128 -0.15 -8.33 -40.25
C LYS A 128 0.77 -9.15 -41.14
N LYS A 129 0.18 -10.09 -41.88
CA LYS A 129 0.85 -10.67 -43.03
C LYS A 129 0.97 -9.59 -44.10
N VAL A 130 2.23 -9.33 -44.45
CA VAL A 130 2.76 -8.59 -45.60
C VAL A 130 2.83 -7.07 -45.45
#